data_AF-A0A1S4E942-F1
#
_entry.id   AF-A0A1S4E942-F1
#
_cell.length_a   1.000
_cell.length_b   1.000
_cell.length_c   1.000
_cell.angle_alpha   90.00
_cell.angle_beta   90.00
_cell.angle_gamma   90.00
#
_symmetry.space_group_name_H-M   'P 1'
#
loop_
_entity.id
_entity.type
_entity.pdbx_description
1 polymer ?
#
loop_
_entity_poly.entity_id
_entity_poly.type
_entity_poly.pdbx_seq_one_letter_code
_entity_poly.pdbx_strand_id
1 'polypeptide(L)'
;LLLCSTRYYTRQDAENCMRYVNGTRLDDRIIRTDWDAGFIEGRQYGRGKHGGQVRDEYRTDFDGGRGGYGKIVQQKIPAGV
;
A
#
# COMPACT_ATOMS: atom_id res chain seq x y z
N LEU A 1 -1.34 5.86 -2.61
CA LEU A 1 -2.39 6.19 -1.62
C LEU A 1 -2.16 5.34 -0.40
N LEU A 2 -2.06 5.99 0.75
CA LEU A 2 -1.33 5.56 1.93
C LEU A 2 -1.86 4.25 2.51
N LEU A 3 -0.95 3.32 2.80
CA LEU A 3 -1.26 2.09 3.56
C LEU A 3 -1.03 2.34 5.06
N CYS A 4 -0.01 3.14 5.38
CA CYS A 4 0.38 3.56 6.72
C CYS A 4 1.02 4.95 6.64
N SER A 5 0.76 5.81 7.62
CA SER A 5 1.36 7.14 7.74
C SER A 5 2.20 7.20 9.01
N THR A 6 3.51 7.43 8.87
CA THR A 6 4.42 7.66 9.99
C THR A 6 4.69 9.15 10.14
N ARG A 7 4.48 9.69 11.34
CA ARG A 7 4.80 11.09 11.66
C ARG A 7 6.02 11.11 12.57
N TYR A 8 7.08 11.76 12.12
CA TYR A 8 8.26 12.04 12.92
C TYR A 8 8.14 13.42 13.58
N TYR A 9 8.79 13.60 14.74
CA TYR A 9 8.83 14.91 15.42
C TYR A 9 9.66 15.92 14.64
N THR A 10 10.76 15.49 14.03
CA THR A 10 11.65 16.36 13.26
C THR A 10 11.65 15.99 11.78
N ARG A 11 11.89 17.00 10.93
CA ARG A 11 12.03 16.78 9.48
C ARG A 11 13.27 15.95 9.15
N GLN A 12 14.33 16.06 9.95
CA GLN A 12 15.58 15.31 9.75
C GLN A 12 15.38 13.81 9.93
N ASP A 13 14.58 13.39 10.93
CA ASP A 13 14.27 11.97 11.14
C ASP A 13 13.47 11.40 9.96
N ALA A 14 12.54 12.18 9.42
CA ALA A 14 11.80 11.79 8.22
C ALA A 14 12.72 11.67 6.98
N GLU A 15 13.75 12.51 6.84
CA GLU A 15 14.76 12.34 5.78
C GLU A 15 15.56 11.07 5.95
N ASN A 16 15.97 10.76 7.17
CA ASN A 16 16.72 9.55 7.47
C ASN A 16 15.86 8.32 7.14
N CYS A 17 14.56 8.34 7.45
CA CYS A 17 13.62 7.30 7.01
C CYS A 17 13.59 7.17 5.48
N MET A 18 13.43 8.29 4.75
CA MET A 18 13.42 8.28 3.28
C MET A 18 14.73 7.78 2.67
N ARG A 19 15.87 8.04 3.31
CA ARG A 19 17.21 7.63 2.83
C ARG A 19 17.52 6.17 3.14
N TYR A 20 17.20 5.70 4.33
CA TYR A 20 17.71 4.43 4.85
C TYR A 20 16.65 3.33 4.98
N VAL A 21 15.37 3.68 5.06
CA VAL A 21 14.27 2.70 5.20
C VAL A 21 13.60 2.43 3.86
N ASN A 22 13.54 3.42 2.97
CA ASN A 22 12.98 3.25 1.63
C ASN A 22 13.73 2.16 0.84
N GLY A 23 13.01 1.19 0.27
CA GLY A 23 13.60 0.09 -0.47
C GLY A 23 14.17 -1.05 0.39
N THR A 24 14.10 -0.94 1.72
CA THR A 24 14.44 -2.05 2.62
C THR A 24 13.30 -3.08 2.70
N ARG A 25 13.52 -4.18 3.42
CA ARG A 25 12.54 -5.24 3.61
C ARG A 25 11.82 -5.11 4.96
N LEU A 26 10.50 -5.28 4.91
CA LEU A 26 9.63 -5.49 6.07
C LEU A 26 8.74 -6.69 5.78
N ASP A 27 8.72 -7.69 6.65
CA ASP A 27 8.04 -8.98 6.44
C ASP A 27 8.37 -9.62 5.07
N ASP A 28 9.65 -9.62 4.70
CA ASP A 28 10.19 -10.05 3.40
C ASP A 28 9.71 -9.28 2.17
N ARG A 29 9.04 -8.14 2.36
CA ARG A 29 8.54 -7.29 1.28
C ARG A 29 9.37 -6.01 1.16
N ILE A 30 9.73 -5.64 -0.06
CA ILE A 30 10.35 -4.34 -0.32
C ILE A 30 9.30 -3.25 -0.07
N ILE A 31 9.56 -2.37 0.89
CA ILE A 31 8.67 -1.24 1.20
C ILE A 31 9.10 0.03 0.44
N ARG A 32 8.12 0.85 0.09
CA ARG A 32 8.34 2.17 -0.52
C ARG A 32 7.80 3.25 0.40
N THR A 33 8.62 4.24 0.70
CA THR A 33 8.22 5.44 1.45
C THR A 33 8.06 6.62 0.49
N ASP A 34 7.22 7.58 0.87
CA ASP A 34 6.98 8.80 0.11
C ASP A 34 6.64 9.96 1.07
N TRP A 35 6.85 11.19 0.62
CA TRP A 35 6.44 12.36 1.39
C TRP A 35 4.92 12.49 1.38
N ASP A 36 4.35 12.89 2.52
CA ASP A 36 2.93 13.14 2.65
C ASP A 36 2.65 14.53 3.21
N ALA A 37 1.58 15.17 2.73
CA ALA A 37 1.16 16.49 3.19
C ALA A 37 0.62 16.52 4.63
N GLY A 38 0.47 15.35 5.28
CA GLY A 38 0.03 15.22 6.66
C GLY A 38 -1.27 14.44 6.78
N PHE A 39 -1.42 13.74 7.91
CA PHE A 39 -2.63 12.98 8.21
C PHE A 39 -3.87 13.89 8.35
N ILE A 40 -4.95 13.48 7.70
CA ILE A 40 -6.30 14.03 7.82
C ILE A 40 -7.25 12.82 7.90
N GLU A 41 -8.29 12.91 8.72
CA GLU A 41 -9.29 11.85 8.84
C GLU A 41 -9.89 11.49 7.46
N GLY A 42 -10.09 10.19 7.24
CA GLY A 42 -10.50 9.61 5.98
C GLY A 42 -9.34 9.20 5.07
N ARG A 43 -8.12 9.76 5.25
CA ARG A 43 -6.95 9.37 4.45
C ARG A 43 -6.37 8.00 4.83
N GLN A 44 -6.77 7.44 5.97
CA GLN A 44 -6.42 6.08 6.40
C GLN A 44 -7.11 5.00 5.56
N TYR A 45 -8.23 5.32 4.90
CA TYR A 45 -8.98 4.34 4.13
C TYR A 45 -8.48 4.25 2.69
N GLY A 46 -8.46 3.01 2.18
CA GLY A 46 -8.22 2.76 0.77
C GLY A 46 -9.27 3.45 -0.11
N ARG A 47 -8.85 3.97 -1.26
CA ARG A 47 -9.71 4.70 -2.21
C ARG A 47 -10.15 3.85 -3.41
N GLY A 48 -9.89 2.55 -3.37
CA GLY A 48 -10.42 1.61 -4.34
C GLY A 48 -11.94 1.53 -4.22
N LYS A 49 -12.62 1.22 -5.32
CA LYS A 49 -14.06 0.96 -5.38
C LYS A 49 -14.51 -0.10 -4.37
N HIS A 50 -13.65 -1.08 -4.08
CA HIS A 50 -13.93 -2.17 -3.14
C HIS A 50 -13.33 -1.91 -1.74
N GLY A 51 -12.98 -0.66 -1.41
CA GLY A 51 -12.46 -0.24 -0.10
C GLY A 51 -10.96 -0.47 0.12
N GLY A 52 -10.30 -1.22 -0.76
CA GLY A 52 -8.85 -1.45 -0.73
C GLY A 52 -8.04 -0.32 -1.37
N GLN A 53 -6.75 -0.55 -1.62
CA GLN A 53 -5.96 0.38 -2.40
C GLN A 53 -6.34 0.32 -3.87
N VAL A 54 -6.44 1.47 -4.53
CA VAL A 54 -6.69 1.56 -5.99
C VAL A 54 -5.69 0.70 -6.77
N ARG A 55 -4.41 0.68 -6.38
CA ARG A 55 -3.37 -0.11 -7.05
C ARG A 55 -3.64 -1.62 -6.99
N ASP A 56 -4.23 -2.10 -5.89
CA ASP A 56 -4.50 -3.53 -5.72
C ASP A 56 -5.67 -4.01 -6.58
N GLU A 57 -6.56 -3.12 -7.03
CA GLU A 57 -7.70 -3.49 -7.87
C GLU A 57 -7.29 -3.94 -9.27
N TYR A 58 -6.26 -3.29 -9.84
CA TYR A 58 -5.77 -3.51 -11.20
C TYR A 58 -4.61 -4.50 -11.29
N ARG A 59 -4.17 -5.06 -10.16
CA ARG A 59 -3.06 -6.01 -10.11
C ARG A 59 -3.46 -7.34 -10.74
N THR A 60 -2.59 -7.91 -11.57
CA THR A 60 -2.85 -9.14 -12.33
C THR A 60 -2.14 -10.37 -11.77
N ASP A 61 -1.04 -10.18 -11.06
CA ASP A 61 -0.31 -11.24 -10.35
C ASP A 61 -1.07 -11.73 -9.11
N PHE A 62 -0.70 -12.91 -8.60
CA PHE A 62 -1.18 -13.43 -7.33
C PHE A 62 -0.24 -13.04 -6.19
N ASP A 63 -0.78 -12.51 -5.10
CA ASP A 63 -0.03 -12.16 -3.88
C ASP A 63 -0.87 -12.53 -2.65
N GLY A 64 -0.50 -13.61 -1.98
CA GLY A 64 -1.17 -14.09 -0.77
C GLY A 64 -1.16 -13.07 0.37
N GLY A 65 -0.09 -12.27 0.49
CA GLY A 65 0.03 -11.20 1.47
C GLY A 65 -0.79 -9.94 1.14
N ARG A 66 -1.54 -9.95 0.03
CA ARG A 66 -2.52 -8.92 -0.35
C ARG A 66 -3.91 -9.49 -0.65
N GLY A 67 -4.19 -10.71 -0.20
CA GLY A 67 -5.50 -11.35 -0.36
C GLY A 67 -5.75 -12.03 -1.71
N GLY A 68 -4.70 -12.38 -2.45
CA GLY A 68 -4.80 -13.23 -3.65
C GLY A 68 -4.63 -12.47 -4.96
N TYR A 69 -5.57 -12.57 -5.91
CA TYR A 69 -5.57 -11.79 -7.15
C TYR A 69 -6.22 -10.41 -6.95
N GLY A 70 -5.87 -9.44 -7.80
CA GLY A 70 -6.56 -8.14 -7.81
C GLY A 70 -8.06 -8.28 -8.09
N LYS A 71 -8.87 -7.37 -7.54
CA LYS A 71 -10.34 -7.49 -7.53
C LYS A 71 -10.94 -7.60 -8.93
N ILE A 72 -10.39 -6.89 -9.92
CA ILE A 72 -10.88 -6.95 -11.31
C ILE A 72 -10.61 -8.33 -11.92
N VAL A 73 -9.45 -8.93 -11.63
CA VAL A 73 -9.11 -10.27 -12.14
C VAL A 73 -9.95 -11.33 -11.43
N GLN A 74 -10.15 -11.20 -10.12
CA GLN A 74 -11.01 -12.11 -9.35
C GLN A 74 -12.44 -12.18 -9.91
N GLN A 75 -13.00 -11.05 -10.35
CA GLN A 75 -14.32 -11.01 -10.99
C GLN A 75 -14.38 -11.69 -12.37
N LYS A 76 -13.24 -11.83 -13.05
CA LYS A 76 -13.15 -12.47 -14.38
C LYS A 76 -12.90 -13.97 -14.30
N ILE A 77 -12.48 -14.49 -13.15
CA ILE A 77 -12.33 -15.92 -12.92
C ILE A 77 -13.73 -16.47 -12.65
N PRO A 78 -14.29 -17.34 -13.51
CA PRO A 78 -15.58 -17.96 -13.25
C PRO A 78 -15.51 -18.76 -11.95
N ALA A 79 -16.54 -18.63 -11.11
CA ALA A 79 -16.66 -19.43 -9.90
C ALA A 79 -16.87 -20.90 -10.28
N GLY A 80 -15.78 -21.68 -10.25
CA GLY A 80 -15.81 -23.13 -10.43
C GLY A 80 -15.48 -23.62 -11.85
N VAL A 81 -14.20 -23.95 -12.06
CA VAL A 81 -13.75 -25.24 -12.63
C VAL A 81 -12.66 -25.77 -11.71
#